data_AF-A0A8T6M642-F1
#
_entry.id   AF-A0A8T6M642-F1
#
_cell.length_a   1.000
_cell.length_b   1.000
_cell.length_c   1.000
_cell.angle_alpha   90.00
_cell.angle_beta   90.00
_cell.angle_gamma   90.00
#
_symmetry.space_group_name_H-M   'P 1'
#
loop_
_entity.id
_entity.type
_entity.pdbx_description
1 polymer ?
#
loop_
_entity_poly.entity_id
_entity_poly.type
_entity_poly.pdbx_seq_one_letter_code
_entity_poly.pdbx_strand_id
1 'polypeptide(L)' 'MGALPKNKITRAERGKRRRGNTPKLNKDVNTTSIPMHKQGFVAQFLKSLGIEKK' A
#
# COMPACT_ATOMS: atom_id res chain seq x y z
N MET A 1 34.46 -1.41 14.32
CA MET A 1 33.46 -1.15 13.26
C MET A 1 34.20 -0.93 11.94
N GLY A 2 34.42 -1.99 11.17
CA GLY A 2 35.20 -1.94 9.93
C GLY A 2 34.44 -1.24 8.80
N ALA A 3 35.18 -0.63 7.88
CA ALA A 3 34.61 -0.06 6.68
C ALA A 3 33.87 -1.13 5.86
N LEU A 4 32.72 -0.75 5.31
CA LEU A 4 31.95 -1.64 4.45
C LEU A 4 32.69 -1.85 3.13
N PRO A 5 32.65 -3.06 2.54
CA PRO A 5 33.24 -3.31 1.22
C PRO A 5 32.70 -2.31 0.19
N LYS A 6 33.57 -1.83 -0.72
CA LYS A 6 33.25 -0.77 -1.68
C LYS A 6 31.95 -0.99 -2.48
N ASN A 7 31.55 -2.24 -2.69
CA ASN A 7 30.35 -2.61 -3.46
C ASN A 7 29.10 -2.90 -2.60
N LYS A 8 29.20 -2.78 -1.27
CA LYS A 8 28.09 -3.11 -0.36
C LYS A 8 27.32 -1.85 0.03
N ILE A 9 26.10 -1.73 -0.51
CA ILE A 9 25.18 -0.66 -0.14
C ILE A 9 24.69 -0.89 1.30
N THR A 10 24.81 0.13 2.15
CA THR A 10 24.34 0.10 3.53
C THR A 10 22.82 0.02 3.61
N ARG A 11 22.27 -0.45 4.74
CA ARG A 11 20.81 -0.45 4.96
C ARG A 11 20.23 0.97 4.84
N ALA A 12 20.93 1.96 5.38
CA ALA A 12 20.54 3.36 5.31
C ALA A 12 20.47 3.87 3.86
N GLU A 13 21.49 3.56 3.05
CA GLU A 13 21.58 4.01 1.66
C GLU A 13 20.60 3.27 0.74
N ARG A 14 20.36 1.98 0.99
CA ARG A 14 19.28 1.23 0.37
C ARG A 14 17.91 1.84 0.68
N GLY A 15 17.71 2.29 1.92
CA GLY A 15 16.51 3.02 2.33
C GLY A 15 16.32 4.34 1.58
N LYS A 16 17.39 5.14 1.43
CA LYS A 16 17.38 6.39 0.65
C LYS A 16 16.99 6.14 -0.82
N ARG A 17 17.54 5.10 -1.45
CA ARG A 17 17.20 4.72 -2.84
C ARG A 17 15.74 4.29 -3.00
N ARG A 18 15.17 3.59 -2.02
CA ARG A 18 13.77 3.16 -2.05
C ARG A 18 12.77 4.27 -1.80
N ARG A 19 13.12 5.26 -0.97
CA ARG A 19 12.24 6.41 -0.65
C ARG A 19 11.93 7.30 -1.85
N GLY A 20 12.75 7.28 -2.90
CA GLY A 20 12.55 8.10 -4.11
C GLY A 20 11.59 7.50 -5.15
N ASN A 21 11.25 6.21 -5.07
CA ASN A 21 10.40 5.52 -6.06
C ASN A 21 9.11 4.99 -5.43
N THR A 22 8.43 5.83 -4.64
CA THR A 22 7.03 5.56 -4.28
C THR A 22 6.14 6.31 -5.28
N PRO A 23 5.29 5.62 -6.07
CA PRO A 23 4.35 6.33 -6.93
C PRO A 23 3.50 7.25 -6.07
N LYS A 24 3.32 8.50 -6.51
CA LYS A 24 2.39 9.45 -5.87
C LYS A 24 0.96 9.01 -6.17
N LEU A 25 0.52 7.93 -5.51
CA LEU A 25 -0.85 7.44 -5.58
C LEU A 25 -1.70 8.32 -4.67
N ASN A 26 -2.24 9.39 -5.24
CA ASN A 26 -3.27 10.17 -4.57
C ASN A 26 -4.54 9.31 -4.51
N LYS A 27 -4.97 8.94 -3.31
CA LYS A 27 -6.31 8.37 -3.14
C LYS A 27 -7.31 9.48 -3.46
N ASP A 28 -8.23 9.22 -4.37
CA ASP A 28 -9.27 10.18 -4.75
C ASP A 28 -10.10 10.53 -3.51
N VAL A 29 -10.14 11.81 -3.14
CA VAL A 29 -10.89 12.27 -1.95
C VAL A 29 -12.39 12.05 -2.14
N ASN A 30 -12.85 11.95 -3.40
CA ASN A 30 -14.23 11.67 -3.75
C ASN A 30 -14.58 10.18 -3.74
N THR A 31 -13.62 9.28 -3.46
CA THR A 31 -13.98 7.91 -3.16
C THR A 31 -14.63 7.84 -1.78
N THR A 32 -15.95 7.66 -1.77
CA THR A 32 -16.71 7.38 -0.55
C THR A 32 -16.21 6.06 0.05
N SER A 33 -15.35 6.16 1.07
CA SER A 33 -14.89 4.98 1.80
C SER A 33 -16.05 4.45 2.63
N ILE A 34 -16.31 3.14 2.51
CA ILE A 34 -17.26 2.47 3.40
C ILE A 34 -16.71 2.54 4.83
N PRO A 35 -17.48 3.04 5.81
CA PRO A 35 -17.06 3.06 7.21
C PRO A 35 -16.69 1.65 7.69
N MET A 36 -15.65 1.51 8.51
CA MET A 36 -15.11 0.19 8.88
C MET A 36 -16.17 -0.78 9.43
N HIS A 37 -17.07 -0.30 10.28
CA HIS A 37 -18.15 -1.10 10.87
C HIS A 37 -19.23 -1.55 9.88
N LYS A 38 -19.26 -0.99 8.65
CA LYS A 38 -20.20 -1.36 7.58
C LYS A 38 -19.58 -2.23 6.50
N GLN A 39 -18.26 -2.45 6.54
CA GLN A 39 -17.55 -3.20 5.49
C GLN A 39 -18.05 -4.65 5.37
N GLY A 40 -18.30 -5.32 6.49
CA GLY A 40 -18.81 -6.70 6.49
C GLY A 40 -20.22 -6.81 5.87
N PHE A 41 -21.09 -5.86 6.18
CA PHE A 41 -22.44 -5.81 5.59
C PHE A 41 -22.38 -5.57 4.08
N VAL A 42 -21.59 -4.60 3.63
CA VAL A 42 -21.45 -4.31 2.19
C VAL A 42 -20.79 -5.49 1.46
N ALA A 43 -19.82 -6.17 2.06
CA ALA A 43 -19.22 -7.37 1.48
C ALA A 43 -20.23 -8.50 1.32
N GLN A 44 -21.04 -8.77 2.35
CA GLN A 44 -22.12 -9.77 2.31
C GLN A 44 -23.16 -9.43 1.23
N PHE A 45 -23.54 -8.15 1.14
CA PHE A 45 -24.49 -7.64 0.16
C PHE A 45 -23.97 -7.82 -1.27
N LEU A 46 -22.73 -7.39 -1.55
CA LEU A 46 -22.11 -7.55 -2.87
C LEU A 46 -21.97 -9.03 -3.26
N LYS A 47 -21.63 -9.89 -2.29
CA LYS A 47 -21.59 -11.35 -2.49
C LYS A 47 -22.95 -11.92 -2.86
N SER A 48 -24.02 -11.49 -2.18
CA SER A 48 -25.39 -11.92 -2.50
C SER A 48 -25.84 -11.51 -3.89
N LEU A 49 -25.32 -10.38 -4.40
CA LEU A 49 -25.57 -9.90 -5.75
C LEU A 49 -24.66 -10.53 -6.81
N GLY A 50 -23.71 -11.40 -6.41
CA GLY A 50 -22.73 -12.01 -7.31
C GLY A 50 -21.70 -11.01 -7.87
N ILE A 51 -21.59 -9.81 -7.30
CA ILE A 51 -20.66 -8.76 -7.71
C ILE A 51 -19.40 -8.89 -6.85
N GLU A 52 -18.63 -9.96 -7.03
CA GLU A 52 -17.31 -10.09 -6.44
C GLU A 52 -16.27 -9.56 -7.44
N LYS A 53 -15.47 -8.56 -7.02
CA LYS A 53 -14.29 -8.14 -7.80
C LYS A 53 -13.26 -9.27 -7.72
N LYS A 54 -12.92 -9.85 -8.88
CA LYS A 54 -11.77 -10.74 -9.07
C LYS A 54 -10.45 -10.07 -8.66
#